data_AF-A0A382P124-F1
#
_entry.id   AF-A0A382P124-F1
#
_cell.length_a   1.000
_cell.length_b   1.000
_cell.length_c   1.000
_cell.angle_alpha   90.00
_cell.angle_beta   90.00
_cell.angle_gamma   90.00
#
_symmetry.space_group_name_H-M   'P 1'
#
loop_
_entity.id
_entity.type
_entity.pdbx_description
1 polymer ?
#
loop_
_entity_poly.entity_id
_entity_poly.type
_entity_poly.pdbx_seq_one_letter_code
_entity_poly.pdbx_strand_id
1 'polypeptide(L)'
;QPGIKGMQDIAEQLHGTAKNIKILELPGLGECVDKHGKDFSDWADIDGNSSDVLTDHIKEAEVWITPLDDWLVPTERGYRVNKALLAQHIANEEDGNLIFVNQTFWKYEEGLWERLEDGQVKSQIHRVISDRKDALGCLTSALVDDIFKQLGMILMVPRGFSFNQNPMVLNFTNGVLDLEEGKFSDLHQRELFQNIQFPFVFNRDQKCPLWLEFLKSLKFDDETVMRLQEWVGYCLLPKVIGTLQKSLFFIGEGSNGKSVFLETIASVLDNVSHLELSELFDRFKIAELEGKLANVCTDVETSKVMDARFKKIVAGEPQSAERKFKDPFEFQSFAKILFSANDFIPTKDRTHGFYRRFDI
;
A
#
# COMPACT_ATOMS: atom_id res chain seq x y z
N GLN A 1 10.61 -45.66 6.24
CA GLN A 1 10.84 -47.03 5.74
C GLN A 1 12.34 -47.25 5.51
N PRO A 2 12.83 -48.49 5.49
CA PRO A 2 14.18 -48.81 5.00
C PRO A 2 14.41 -48.17 3.62
N GLY A 3 15.59 -47.62 3.36
CA GLY A 3 15.90 -46.92 2.09
C GLY A 3 15.57 -45.42 2.07
N ILE A 4 14.43 -44.98 2.63
CA ILE A 4 14.01 -43.57 2.60
C ILE A 4 15.02 -42.64 3.28
N LYS A 5 15.53 -43.03 4.46
CA LYS A 5 16.45 -42.17 5.22
C LYS A 5 17.78 -41.97 4.47
N GLY A 6 18.38 -43.05 3.97
CA GLY A 6 19.64 -42.96 3.21
C GLY A 6 19.48 -42.19 1.91
N MET A 7 18.33 -42.35 1.25
CA MET A 7 17.97 -41.58 0.05
C MET A 7 17.81 -40.08 0.36
N GLN A 8 17.16 -39.73 1.48
CA GLN A 8 17.07 -38.33 1.94
C GLN A 8 18.46 -37.76 2.26
N ASP A 9 19.31 -38.49 2.97
CA ASP A 9 20.68 -38.06 3.31
C ASP A 9 21.52 -37.80 2.03
N ILE A 10 21.38 -38.64 0.99
CA ILE A 10 22.05 -38.46 -0.30
C ILE A 10 21.49 -37.25 -1.06
N ALA A 11 20.17 -37.09 -1.09
CA ALA A 11 19.52 -35.96 -1.76
C ALA A 11 19.93 -34.62 -1.11
N GLU A 12 20.04 -34.57 0.22
CA GLU A 12 20.55 -33.41 0.95
C GLU A 12 22.01 -33.08 0.62
N GLN A 13 22.88 -34.10 0.45
CA GLN A 13 24.27 -33.88 0.04
C GLN A 13 24.40 -33.36 -1.40
N LEU A 14 23.48 -33.74 -2.29
CA LEU A 14 23.48 -33.30 -3.68
C LEU A 14 22.84 -31.92 -3.87
N HIS A 15 22.11 -31.42 -2.87
CA HIS A 15 21.48 -30.11 -2.90
C HIS A 15 22.52 -28.99 -3.05
N GLY A 16 22.23 -28.02 -3.93
CA GLY A 16 23.15 -26.93 -4.28
C GLY A 16 24.27 -27.30 -5.27
N THR A 17 24.44 -28.60 -5.60
CA THR A 17 25.41 -29.07 -6.62
C THR A 17 24.69 -29.57 -7.87
N ALA A 18 23.61 -30.32 -7.71
CA ALA A 18 22.81 -30.82 -8.83
C ALA A 18 21.75 -29.79 -9.26
N LYS A 19 21.53 -29.66 -10.58
CA LYS A 19 20.50 -28.75 -11.14
C LYS A 19 19.07 -29.17 -10.75
N ASN A 20 18.79 -30.47 -10.79
CA ASN A 20 17.52 -31.07 -10.39
C ASN A 20 17.81 -32.40 -9.71
N ILE A 21 17.08 -32.72 -8.66
CA ILE A 21 17.10 -34.02 -7.99
C ILE A 21 15.72 -34.63 -8.16
N LYS A 22 15.63 -35.91 -8.51
CA LYS A 22 14.37 -36.66 -8.53
C LYS A 22 14.55 -37.90 -7.68
N ILE A 23 13.55 -38.17 -6.86
CA ILE A 23 13.54 -39.34 -5.99
C ILE A 23 12.52 -40.32 -6.55
N LEU A 24 12.97 -41.56 -6.76
CA LEU A 24 12.16 -42.62 -7.35
C LEU A 24 11.93 -43.73 -6.33
N GLU A 25 10.67 -44.10 -6.15
CA GLU A 25 10.31 -45.39 -5.57
C GLU A 25 10.19 -46.40 -6.71
N LEU A 26 11.05 -47.43 -6.69
CA LEU A 26 11.09 -48.43 -7.75
C LEU A 26 9.93 -49.43 -7.59
N PRO A 27 9.02 -49.54 -8.57
CA PRO A 27 7.86 -50.41 -8.46
C PRO A 27 8.25 -51.89 -8.53
N GLY A 28 7.43 -52.76 -7.93
CA GLY A 28 7.59 -54.22 -8.05
C GLY A 28 8.58 -54.88 -7.08
N LEU A 29 9.29 -54.10 -6.25
CA LEU A 29 10.21 -54.66 -5.25
C LEU A 29 9.52 -55.37 -4.07
N GLY A 30 8.24 -55.05 -3.81
CA GLY A 30 7.45 -55.66 -2.73
C GLY A 30 7.80 -55.11 -1.33
N GLU A 31 7.16 -55.65 -0.29
CA GLU A 31 7.41 -55.22 1.09
C GLU A 31 8.79 -55.67 1.59
N CYS A 32 9.43 -54.84 2.40
CA CYS A 32 10.74 -55.14 3.00
C CYS A 32 10.58 -56.19 4.10
N VAL A 33 10.85 -57.46 3.79
CA VAL A 33 10.68 -58.59 4.71
C VAL A 33 11.94 -58.87 5.55
N ASP A 34 13.12 -58.42 5.10
CA ASP A 34 14.42 -58.69 5.72
C ASP A 34 15.10 -57.44 6.30
N LYS A 35 16.13 -57.63 7.13
CA LYS A 35 16.96 -56.54 7.71
C LYS A 35 17.66 -55.68 6.65
N HIS A 36 17.86 -56.23 5.45
CA HIS A 36 18.41 -55.55 4.29
C HIS A 36 17.31 -55.59 3.22
N GLY A 37 16.78 -54.42 2.86
CA GLY A 37 15.79 -54.32 1.79
C GLY A 37 16.41 -54.62 0.43
N LYS A 38 15.56 -54.74 -0.59
CA LYS A 38 15.99 -54.91 -1.98
C LYS A 38 16.52 -53.59 -2.56
N ASP A 39 17.45 -53.68 -3.50
CA ASP A 39 18.10 -52.54 -4.15
C ASP A 39 17.82 -52.46 -5.67
N PHE A 40 18.50 -51.54 -6.35
CA PHE A 40 18.33 -51.33 -7.79
C PHE A 40 18.72 -52.55 -8.63
N SER A 41 19.70 -53.34 -8.18
CA SER A 41 20.12 -54.57 -8.87
C SER A 41 18.98 -55.58 -8.84
N ASP A 42 18.34 -55.74 -7.67
CA ASP A 42 17.17 -56.60 -7.52
C ASP A 42 16.00 -56.13 -8.41
N TRP A 43 15.84 -54.82 -8.59
CA TRP A 43 14.83 -54.28 -9.50
C TRP A 43 15.18 -54.57 -10.97
N ALA A 44 16.46 -54.44 -11.35
CA ALA A 44 16.91 -54.68 -12.71
C ALA A 44 16.77 -56.15 -13.14
N ASP A 45 16.80 -57.09 -12.19
CA ASP A 45 16.64 -58.52 -12.42
C ASP A 45 15.17 -58.97 -12.54
N ILE A 46 14.19 -58.08 -12.34
CA ILE A 46 12.77 -58.40 -12.54
C ILE A 46 12.45 -58.47 -14.04
N ASP A 47 11.91 -59.61 -14.47
CA ASP A 47 11.45 -59.82 -15.86
C ASP A 47 10.50 -58.69 -16.32
N GLY A 48 10.88 -58.01 -17.39
CA GLY A 48 10.12 -56.89 -17.98
C GLY A 48 10.65 -55.50 -17.62
N ASN A 49 11.54 -55.37 -16.63
CA ASN A 49 12.22 -54.11 -16.37
C ASN A 49 13.32 -53.88 -17.41
N SER A 50 13.44 -52.63 -17.87
CA SER A 50 14.41 -52.23 -18.88
C SER A 50 14.81 -50.76 -18.69
N SER A 51 15.79 -50.31 -19.47
CA SER A 51 16.18 -48.89 -19.50
C SER A 51 15.02 -47.96 -19.85
N ASP A 52 14.12 -48.43 -20.72
CA ASP A 52 12.98 -47.63 -21.19
C ASP A 52 11.96 -47.46 -20.05
N VAL A 53 11.67 -48.53 -19.31
CA VAL A 53 10.80 -48.51 -18.13
C VAL A 53 11.36 -47.58 -17.04
N LEU A 54 12.67 -47.65 -16.78
CA LEU A 54 13.32 -46.73 -15.81
C LEU A 54 13.20 -45.27 -16.26
N THR A 55 13.41 -45.02 -17.56
CA THR A 55 13.35 -43.67 -18.13
C THR A 55 11.96 -43.07 -18.01
N ASP A 56 10.92 -43.86 -18.21
CA ASP A 56 9.54 -43.39 -18.08
C ASP A 56 9.18 -43.07 -16.62
N HIS A 57 9.61 -43.89 -15.66
CA HIS A 57 9.48 -43.55 -14.24
C HIS A 57 10.23 -42.27 -13.85
N ILE A 58 11.40 -42.00 -14.42
CA ILE A 58 12.14 -40.74 -14.20
C ILE A 58 11.38 -39.53 -14.77
N LYS A 59 10.70 -39.68 -15.90
CA LYS A 59 9.89 -38.59 -16.47
C LYS A 59 8.71 -38.27 -15.56
N GLU A 60 8.03 -39.30 -15.05
CA GLU A 60 6.85 -39.17 -14.19
C GLU A 60 7.18 -38.70 -12.77
N ALA A 61 8.38 -38.97 -12.26
CA ALA A 61 8.78 -38.55 -10.92
C ALA A 61 8.85 -37.02 -10.79
N GLU A 62 8.29 -36.49 -9.71
CA GLU A 62 8.37 -35.07 -9.37
C GLU A 62 9.82 -34.67 -9.01
N VAL A 63 10.15 -33.40 -9.22
CA VAL A 63 11.42 -32.84 -8.76
C VAL A 63 11.40 -32.82 -7.24
N TRP A 64 12.39 -33.44 -6.62
CA TRP A 64 12.56 -33.42 -5.19
C TRP A 64 12.88 -32.01 -4.71
N ILE A 65 12.04 -31.49 -3.83
CA ILE A 65 12.21 -30.19 -3.18
C ILE A 65 12.78 -30.45 -1.79
N THR A 66 13.83 -29.72 -1.44
CA THR A 66 14.49 -29.81 -0.14
C THR A 66 13.54 -29.44 1.00
N PRO A 67 13.55 -30.18 2.14
CA PRO A 67 12.92 -29.75 3.40
C PRO A 67 13.45 -28.41 3.95
N LEU A 68 14.56 -27.91 3.42
CA LEU A 68 15.17 -26.62 3.76
C LEU A 68 14.42 -25.42 3.16
N ASP A 69 13.57 -25.62 2.15
CA ASP A 69 12.81 -24.56 1.48
C ASP A 69 11.32 -24.57 1.83
N ASP A 70 10.84 -25.61 2.52
CA ASP A 70 9.47 -25.67 3.00
C ASP A 70 9.33 -24.97 4.36
N TRP A 71 8.33 -24.12 4.48
CA TRP A 71 8.00 -23.47 5.74
C TRP A 71 7.35 -24.41 6.76
N LEU A 72 6.84 -25.58 6.34
CA LEU A 72 6.31 -26.59 7.26
C LEU A 72 7.33 -27.73 7.44
N VAL A 73 7.90 -27.81 8.63
CA VAL A 73 8.99 -28.75 8.96
C VAL A 73 8.42 -29.94 9.75
N PRO A 74 8.60 -31.19 9.27
CA PRO A 74 8.25 -32.39 10.03
C PRO A 74 9.09 -32.53 11.31
N THR A 75 8.48 -33.03 12.38
CA THR A 75 9.12 -33.29 13.68
C THR A 75 8.63 -34.62 14.24
N GLU A 76 9.30 -35.15 15.26
CA GLU A 76 8.87 -36.38 15.95
C GLU A 76 7.45 -36.30 16.54
N ARG A 77 6.90 -35.08 16.70
CA ARG A 77 5.59 -34.82 17.34
C ARG A 77 4.55 -34.23 16.39
N GLY A 78 4.77 -34.32 15.07
CA GLY A 78 3.91 -33.71 14.05
C GLY A 78 4.68 -32.65 13.26
N TYR A 79 4.13 -31.45 13.10
CA TYR A 79 4.76 -30.40 12.29
C TYR A 79 5.11 -29.16 13.10
N ARG A 80 6.07 -28.39 12.59
CA ARG A 80 6.46 -27.08 13.09
C ARG A 80 6.52 -26.10 11.92
N VAL A 81 6.03 -24.89 12.13
CA VAL A 81 6.18 -23.79 11.16
C VAL A 81 7.53 -23.09 11.35
N ASN A 82 8.32 -23.05 10.29
CA ASN A 82 9.45 -22.13 10.14
C ASN A 82 8.90 -20.74 9.76
N LYS A 83 8.90 -19.86 10.75
CA LYS A 83 8.28 -18.54 10.65
C LYS A 83 8.90 -17.65 9.57
N ALA A 84 10.22 -17.73 9.41
CA ALA A 84 10.96 -16.89 8.45
C ALA A 84 10.67 -17.35 7.02
N LEU A 85 10.66 -18.66 6.78
CA LEU A 85 10.32 -19.22 5.48
C LEU A 85 8.86 -18.96 5.12
N LEU A 86 7.92 -19.06 6.07
CA LEU A 86 6.52 -18.75 5.79
C LEU A 86 6.34 -17.26 5.46
N ALA A 87 6.96 -16.35 6.22
CA ALA A 87 6.90 -14.93 5.92
C ALA A 87 7.54 -14.59 4.55
N GLN A 88 8.66 -15.23 4.20
CA GLN A 88 9.28 -15.07 2.89
C GLN A 88 8.41 -15.64 1.76
N HIS A 89 7.78 -16.79 1.99
CA HIS A 89 6.85 -17.41 1.05
C HIS A 89 5.68 -16.46 0.74
N ILE A 90 5.03 -15.91 1.77
CA ILE A 90 3.94 -14.93 1.60
C ILE A 90 4.45 -13.68 0.86
N ALA A 91 5.62 -13.15 1.23
CA ALA A 91 6.21 -11.99 0.55
C ALA A 91 6.47 -12.25 -0.94
N ASN A 92 6.90 -13.46 -1.30
CA ASN A 92 7.16 -13.84 -2.68
C ASN A 92 5.86 -14.03 -3.48
N GLU A 93 4.81 -14.58 -2.87
CA GLU A 93 3.50 -14.74 -3.52
C GLU A 93 2.85 -13.40 -3.87
N GLU A 94 3.11 -12.36 -3.08
CA GLU A 94 2.62 -11.01 -3.36
C GLU A 94 3.34 -10.33 -4.55
N ASP A 95 4.45 -10.90 -5.04
CA ASP A 95 5.22 -10.43 -6.22
C ASP A 95 5.51 -8.91 -6.22
N GLY A 96 5.91 -8.41 -5.05
CA GLY A 96 6.22 -6.98 -4.86
C GLY A 96 5.00 -6.07 -4.82
N ASN A 97 3.77 -6.60 -4.79
CA ASN A 97 2.53 -5.83 -4.62
C ASN A 97 2.16 -5.61 -3.15
N LEU A 98 2.98 -6.07 -2.19
CA LEU A 98 2.81 -5.80 -0.76
C LEU A 98 4.10 -5.17 -0.22
N ILE A 99 3.97 -4.04 0.46
CA ILE A 99 5.08 -3.32 1.09
C ILE A 99 4.74 -2.92 2.52
N PHE A 100 5.76 -2.64 3.33
CA PHE A 100 5.59 -2.18 4.71
C PHE A 100 6.22 -0.80 4.90
N VAL A 101 5.37 0.19 5.20
CA VAL A 101 5.73 1.61 5.33
C VAL A 101 5.13 2.16 6.62
N ASN A 102 5.94 2.81 7.46
CA ASN A 102 5.49 3.46 8.71
C ASN A 102 4.56 2.58 9.57
N GLN A 103 5.03 1.37 9.89
CA GLN A 103 4.31 0.39 10.70
C GLN A 103 2.95 -0.07 10.11
N THR A 104 2.76 0.08 8.79
CA THR A 104 1.54 -0.39 8.13
C THR A 104 1.87 -1.07 6.81
N PHE A 105 1.09 -2.11 6.48
CA PHE A 105 1.15 -2.75 5.18
C PHE A 105 0.36 -1.94 4.14
N TRP A 106 0.89 -1.92 2.93
CA TRP A 106 0.24 -1.32 1.76
C TRP A 106 0.23 -2.34 0.64
N LYS A 107 -0.91 -2.49 -0.03
CA LYS A 107 -1.09 -3.40 -1.15
C LYS A 107 -1.35 -2.63 -2.43
N TYR A 108 -0.72 -3.05 -3.52
CA TYR A 108 -0.95 -2.51 -4.85
C TYR A 108 -2.05 -3.32 -5.55
N GLU A 109 -3.15 -2.65 -5.86
CA GLU A 109 -4.26 -3.20 -6.64
C GLU A 109 -4.79 -2.09 -7.57
N GLU A 110 -5.17 -2.46 -8.80
CA GLU A 110 -5.86 -1.57 -9.76
C GLU A 110 -5.20 -0.19 -9.98
N GLY A 111 -3.85 -0.11 -9.93
CA GLY A 111 -3.13 1.14 -10.14
C GLY A 111 -2.88 1.98 -8.89
N LEU A 112 -3.25 1.50 -7.71
CA LEU A 112 -3.21 2.25 -6.46
C LEU A 112 -2.54 1.43 -5.33
N TRP A 113 -1.71 2.10 -4.53
CA TRP A 113 -1.24 1.57 -3.26
C TRP A 113 -2.22 1.94 -2.14
N GLU A 114 -2.92 0.94 -1.62
CA GLU A 114 -3.90 1.10 -0.56
C GLU A 114 -3.40 0.56 0.76
N ARG A 115 -3.84 1.21 1.85
CA ARG A 115 -3.43 0.82 3.19
C ARG A 115 -4.25 -0.37 3.66
N LEU A 116 -3.56 -1.40 4.17
CA LEU A 116 -4.22 -2.54 4.81
C LEU A 116 -4.31 -2.35 6.32
N GLU A 117 -5.45 -2.73 6.89
CA GLU A 117 -5.58 -2.90 8.33
C GLU A 117 -4.86 -4.16 8.78
N ASP A 118 -4.26 -4.13 9.97
CA ASP A 118 -3.54 -5.28 10.55
C ASP A 118 -4.39 -6.56 10.56
N GLY A 119 -5.71 -6.44 10.77
CA GLY A 119 -6.64 -7.57 10.74
C GLY A 119 -6.76 -8.24 9.37
N GLN A 120 -6.71 -7.46 8.28
CA GLN A 120 -6.77 -7.99 6.91
C GLN A 120 -5.53 -8.83 6.60
N VAL A 121 -4.34 -8.32 6.94
CA VAL A 121 -3.06 -9.03 6.75
C VAL A 121 -3.00 -10.29 7.61
N LYS A 122 -3.41 -10.20 8.88
CA LYS A 122 -3.46 -11.38 9.77
C LYS A 122 -4.44 -12.44 9.28
N SER A 123 -5.57 -12.03 8.68
CA SER A 123 -6.52 -12.94 8.07
C SER A 123 -5.93 -13.67 6.85
N GLN A 124 -5.16 -12.97 6.00
CA GLN A 124 -4.42 -13.57 4.88
C GLN A 124 -3.41 -14.61 5.38
N ILE A 125 -2.58 -14.25 6.37
CA ILE A 125 -1.60 -15.16 6.99
C ILE A 125 -2.31 -16.41 7.53
N HIS A 126 -3.42 -16.23 8.25
CA HIS A 126 -4.20 -17.34 8.78
C HIS A 126 -4.69 -18.25 7.65
N ARG A 127 -5.17 -17.69 6.53
CA ARG A 127 -5.65 -18.46 5.37
C ARG A 127 -4.54 -19.32 4.77
N VAL A 128 -3.36 -18.73 4.50
CA VAL A 128 -2.19 -19.45 3.96
C VAL A 128 -1.83 -20.67 4.82
N ILE A 129 -1.84 -20.52 6.15
CA ILE A 129 -1.56 -21.64 7.06
C ILE A 129 -2.69 -22.67 7.01
N SER A 130 -3.96 -22.23 7.02
CA SER A 130 -5.12 -23.13 7.09
C SER A 130 -5.35 -23.93 5.81
N ASP A 131 -4.92 -23.43 4.66
CA ASP A 131 -5.07 -24.10 3.37
C ASP A 131 -4.21 -25.39 3.31
N ARG A 132 -3.17 -25.47 4.15
CA ARG A 132 -2.37 -26.68 4.34
C ARG A 132 -2.86 -27.48 5.54
N LYS A 133 -3.60 -28.56 5.29
CA LYS A 133 -4.20 -29.42 6.33
C LYS A 133 -3.23 -29.84 7.42
N ASP A 134 -2.00 -30.17 7.04
CA ASP A 134 -0.93 -30.62 7.94
C ASP A 134 -0.44 -29.53 8.89
N ALA A 135 -0.63 -28.26 8.53
CA ALA A 135 -0.25 -27.09 9.34
C ALA A 135 -1.35 -26.64 10.32
N LEU A 136 -2.58 -27.17 10.21
CA LEU A 136 -3.71 -26.77 11.06
C LEU A 136 -3.41 -26.95 12.56
N GLY A 137 -2.68 -28.00 12.93
CA GLY A 137 -2.28 -28.24 14.32
C GLY A 137 -1.29 -27.21 14.88
N CYS A 138 -0.63 -26.43 14.03
CA CYS A 138 0.30 -25.37 14.43
C CYS A 138 -0.38 -24.00 14.56
N LEU A 139 -1.60 -23.85 14.05
CA LEU A 139 -2.26 -22.56 13.90
C LEU A 139 -2.70 -21.99 15.26
N THR A 140 -2.11 -20.86 15.63
CA THR A 140 -2.42 -20.12 16.85
C THR A 140 -2.35 -18.62 16.59
N SER A 141 -3.03 -17.81 17.42
CA SER A 141 -2.93 -16.35 17.33
C SER A 141 -1.49 -15.84 17.47
N ALA A 142 -0.72 -16.43 18.39
CA ALA A 142 0.69 -16.09 18.59
C ALA A 142 1.55 -16.39 17.35
N LEU A 143 1.29 -17.50 16.65
CA LEU A 143 1.98 -17.79 15.39
C LEU A 143 1.65 -16.72 14.35
N VAL A 144 0.37 -16.41 14.15
CA VAL A 144 -0.06 -15.39 13.17
C VAL A 144 0.58 -14.02 13.47
N ASP A 145 0.61 -13.61 14.74
CA ASP A 145 1.24 -12.35 15.15
C ASP A 145 2.76 -12.34 14.90
N ASP A 146 3.44 -13.46 15.10
CA ASP A 146 4.88 -13.57 14.83
C ASP A 146 5.17 -13.53 13.32
N ILE A 147 4.36 -14.20 12.49
CA ILE A 147 4.48 -14.12 11.02
C ILE A 147 4.22 -12.69 10.55
N PHE A 148 3.17 -12.04 11.05
CA PHE A 148 2.84 -10.65 10.73
C PHE A 148 4.03 -9.71 10.97
N LYS A 149 4.71 -9.85 12.12
CA LYS A 149 5.90 -9.05 12.43
C LYS A 149 7.07 -9.36 11.50
N GLN A 150 7.33 -10.63 11.20
CA GLN A 150 8.42 -11.03 10.30
C GLN A 150 8.18 -10.56 8.87
N LEU A 151 6.95 -10.69 8.38
CA LEU A 151 6.54 -10.19 7.07
C LEU A 151 6.79 -8.68 6.96
N GLY A 152 6.49 -7.91 8.00
CA GLY A 152 6.74 -6.47 8.05
C GLY A 152 8.24 -6.14 8.00
N MET A 153 9.10 -6.96 8.61
CA MET A 153 10.56 -6.78 8.52
C MET A 153 11.10 -7.08 7.12
N ILE A 154 10.58 -8.13 6.46
CA ILE A 154 10.99 -8.52 5.11
C ILE A 154 10.56 -7.48 4.07
N LEU A 155 9.32 -6.99 4.18
CA LEU A 155 8.70 -6.07 3.22
C LEU A 155 8.96 -4.59 3.53
N MET A 156 9.82 -4.30 4.51
CA MET A 156 10.12 -2.93 4.90
C MET A 156 10.81 -2.18 3.77
N VAL A 157 10.22 -1.04 3.38
CA VAL A 157 10.81 -0.17 2.37
C VAL A 157 12.12 0.48 2.85
N PRO A 158 13.03 0.88 1.93
CA PRO A 158 14.24 1.60 2.29
C PRO A 158 13.97 2.92 3.03
N ARG A 159 14.95 3.38 3.81
CA ARG A 159 14.90 4.70 4.46
C ARG A 159 14.74 5.79 3.39
N GLY A 160 13.87 6.77 3.68
CA GLY A 160 13.58 7.88 2.77
C GLY A 160 12.53 7.57 1.70
N PHE A 161 11.91 6.38 1.73
CA PHE A 161 10.76 6.09 0.90
C PHE A 161 9.60 7.06 1.16
N SER A 162 8.92 7.46 0.09
CA SER A 162 7.68 8.23 0.14
C SER A 162 6.81 7.88 -1.06
N PHE A 163 5.50 7.91 -0.88
CA PHE A 163 4.55 7.80 -1.98
C PHE A 163 4.50 9.09 -2.81
N ASN A 164 3.97 8.99 -4.04
CA ASN A 164 3.76 10.11 -4.97
C ASN A 164 5.03 10.97 -5.19
N GLN A 165 6.19 10.34 -5.37
CA GLN A 165 7.48 11.05 -5.50
C GLN A 165 7.51 12.01 -6.69
N ASN A 166 6.80 11.66 -7.78
CA ASN A 166 6.55 12.58 -8.88
C ASN A 166 5.16 13.22 -8.69
N PRO A 167 5.09 14.46 -8.15
CA PRO A 167 3.82 15.13 -7.88
C PRO A 167 3.11 15.64 -9.14
N MET A 168 3.81 15.66 -10.29
CA MET A 168 3.24 16.06 -11.58
C MET A 168 2.58 14.89 -12.31
N VAL A 169 2.57 13.71 -11.68
CA VAL A 169 1.86 12.54 -12.17
C VAL A 169 0.53 12.44 -11.43
N LEU A 170 -0.57 12.44 -12.19
CA LEU A 170 -1.90 12.20 -11.68
C LEU A 170 -2.37 10.80 -12.08
N ASN A 171 -2.88 10.06 -11.10
CA ASN A 171 -3.34 8.70 -11.28
C ASN A 171 -4.88 8.67 -11.37
N PHE A 172 -5.41 8.05 -12.42
CA PHE A 172 -6.85 7.91 -12.69
C PHE A 172 -7.19 6.43 -12.83
N THR A 173 -8.47 6.07 -12.71
CA THR A 173 -8.89 4.65 -12.89
C THR A 173 -8.44 4.02 -14.20
N ASN A 174 -8.36 4.80 -15.29
CA ASN A 174 -7.99 4.31 -16.62
C ASN A 174 -6.51 4.51 -17.00
N GLY A 175 -5.67 4.99 -16.08
CA GLY A 175 -4.25 5.21 -16.37
C GLY A 175 -3.69 6.44 -15.68
N VAL A 176 -2.57 6.93 -16.21
CA VAL A 176 -1.72 7.91 -15.56
C VAL A 176 -1.48 9.10 -16.49
N LEU A 177 -1.65 10.33 -15.98
CA LEU A 177 -1.38 11.57 -16.69
C LEU A 177 -0.10 12.22 -16.16
N ASP A 178 0.87 12.40 -17.03
CA ASP A 178 2.05 13.24 -16.77
C ASP A 178 1.72 14.68 -17.16
N LEU A 179 1.70 15.58 -16.18
CA LEU A 179 1.41 17.00 -16.35
C LEU A 179 2.60 17.81 -16.90
N GLU A 180 3.84 17.33 -16.76
CA GLU A 180 5.02 18.01 -17.33
C GLU A 180 5.03 17.83 -18.86
N GLU A 181 4.77 16.61 -19.33
CA GLU A 181 4.72 16.31 -20.77
C GLU A 181 3.33 16.51 -21.38
N GLY A 182 2.29 16.56 -20.54
CA GLY A 182 0.89 16.58 -20.97
C GLY A 182 0.45 15.29 -21.67
N LYS A 183 1.07 14.15 -21.32
CA LYS A 183 0.84 12.83 -21.94
C LYS A 183 0.09 11.90 -21.00
N PHE A 184 -0.86 11.18 -21.57
CA PHE A 184 -1.63 10.16 -20.88
C PHE A 184 -1.15 8.76 -21.29
N SER A 185 -0.97 7.88 -20.31
CA SER A 185 -0.69 6.46 -20.47
C SER A 185 -1.87 5.67 -19.92
N ASP A 186 -2.42 4.74 -20.67
CA ASP A 186 -3.46 3.80 -20.21
C ASP A 186 -2.90 2.68 -19.32
N LEU A 187 -1.58 2.61 -19.17
CA LEU A 187 -0.89 1.66 -18.31
C LEU A 187 -0.54 2.25 -16.95
N HIS A 188 -0.93 1.52 -15.91
CA HIS A 188 -0.49 1.74 -14.54
C HIS A 188 0.87 1.12 -14.26
N GLN A 189 1.67 1.77 -13.42
CA GLN A 189 2.99 1.30 -13.01
C GLN A 189 3.10 1.38 -11.49
N ARG A 190 3.23 0.22 -10.81
CA ARG A 190 3.34 0.16 -9.34
C ARG A 190 4.56 0.92 -8.82
N GLU A 191 5.63 0.98 -9.62
CA GLU A 191 6.90 1.64 -9.33
C GLU A 191 6.77 3.17 -9.21
N LEU A 192 5.65 3.74 -9.68
CA LEU A 192 5.32 5.15 -9.44
C LEU A 192 4.85 5.42 -8.00
N PHE A 193 4.60 4.36 -7.22
CA PHE A 193 4.16 4.41 -5.83
C PHE A 193 3.05 5.43 -5.58
N GLN A 194 2.01 5.39 -6.43
CA GLN A 194 0.85 6.25 -6.31
C GLN A 194 -0.09 5.71 -5.24
N ASN A 195 -0.34 6.48 -4.19
CA ASN A 195 -1.33 6.14 -3.14
C ASN A 195 -2.55 7.07 -3.15
N ILE A 196 -2.72 7.80 -4.25
CA ILE A 196 -3.87 8.64 -4.57
C ILE A 196 -4.29 8.24 -5.98
N GLN A 197 -5.57 7.99 -6.20
CA GLN A 197 -6.16 7.75 -7.52
C GLN A 197 -7.48 8.50 -7.60
N PHE A 198 -7.72 9.23 -8.67
CA PHE A 198 -9.00 9.86 -8.92
C PHE A 198 -9.99 8.81 -9.44
N PRO A 199 -11.21 8.71 -8.86
CA PRO A 199 -12.18 7.63 -9.15
C PRO A 199 -12.94 7.86 -10.47
N PHE A 200 -12.30 8.51 -11.44
CA PHE A 200 -12.89 8.90 -12.72
C PHE A 200 -11.95 8.50 -13.86
N VAL A 201 -12.52 8.35 -15.06
CA VAL A 201 -11.79 8.11 -16.31
C VAL A 201 -11.27 9.45 -16.82
N PHE A 202 -9.97 9.56 -17.05
CA PHE A 202 -9.40 10.74 -17.68
C PHE A 202 -9.79 10.81 -19.16
N ASN A 203 -10.40 11.94 -19.55
CA ASN A 203 -10.69 12.29 -20.92
C ASN A 203 -10.44 13.78 -21.15
N ARG A 204 -9.41 14.11 -21.95
CA ARG A 204 -9.00 15.49 -22.24
C ARG A 204 -10.08 16.32 -22.96
N ASP A 205 -10.94 15.66 -23.72
CA ASP A 205 -11.98 16.33 -24.52
C ASP A 205 -13.30 16.50 -23.76
N GLN A 206 -13.40 15.95 -22.55
CA GLN A 206 -14.59 16.04 -21.72
C GLN A 206 -14.92 17.50 -21.38
N LYS A 207 -16.19 17.86 -21.50
CA LYS A 207 -16.70 19.20 -21.21
C LYS A 207 -17.40 19.21 -19.86
N CYS A 208 -17.31 20.35 -19.17
CA CYS A 208 -17.94 20.59 -17.87
C CYS A 208 -18.89 21.80 -17.91
N PRO A 209 -19.95 21.79 -18.75
CA PRO A 209 -20.79 22.97 -18.98
C PRO A 209 -21.44 23.51 -17.69
N LEU A 210 -21.94 22.63 -16.82
CA LEU A 210 -22.54 23.03 -15.53
C LEU A 210 -21.55 23.73 -14.60
N TRP A 211 -20.29 23.26 -14.58
CA TRP A 211 -19.23 23.89 -13.80
C TRP A 211 -18.89 25.28 -14.34
N LEU A 212 -18.79 25.43 -15.66
CA LEU A 212 -18.53 26.71 -16.30
C LEU A 212 -19.69 27.71 -16.11
N GLU A 213 -20.93 27.24 -16.15
CA GLU A 213 -22.11 28.05 -15.84
C GLU A 213 -22.14 28.48 -14.38
N PHE A 214 -21.81 27.56 -13.46
CA PHE A 214 -21.67 27.87 -12.04
C PHE A 214 -20.61 28.95 -11.79
N LEU A 215 -19.40 28.81 -12.35
CA LEU A 215 -18.34 29.82 -12.20
C LEU A 215 -18.78 31.19 -12.72
N LYS A 216 -19.47 31.24 -13.87
CA LYS A 216 -20.04 32.50 -14.38
C LYS A 216 -21.10 33.08 -13.45
N SER A 217 -21.88 32.24 -12.79
CA SER A 217 -22.94 32.68 -11.86
C SER A 217 -22.39 33.38 -10.61
N LEU A 218 -21.12 33.16 -10.26
CA LEU A 218 -20.44 33.82 -9.13
C LEU A 218 -20.21 35.32 -9.37
N LYS A 219 -20.30 35.79 -10.62
CA LYS A 219 -20.11 37.20 -11.03
C LYS A 219 -18.77 37.80 -10.62
N PHE A 220 -17.75 36.97 -10.44
CA PHE A 220 -16.36 37.43 -10.32
C PHE A 220 -15.82 37.88 -11.68
N ASP A 221 -14.80 38.72 -11.65
CA ASP A 221 -14.03 39.05 -12.85
C ASP A 221 -13.23 37.83 -13.36
N ASP A 222 -12.79 37.90 -14.62
CA ASP A 222 -12.11 36.78 -15.28
C ASP A 222 -10.78 36.39 -14.59
N GLU A 223 -10.08 37.34 -13.97
CA GLU A 223 -8.82 37.09 -13.26
C GLU A 223 -9.09 36.28 -11.98
N THR A 224 -10.10 36.66 -11.20
CA THR A 224 -10.53 35.92 -10.02
C THR A 224 -11.04 34.52 -10.38
N VAL A 225 -11.82 34.37 -11.45
CA VAL A 225 -12.28 33.05 -11.93
C VAL A 225 -11.10 32.18 -12.37
N MET A 226 -10.11 32.76 -13.05
CA MET A 226 -8.89 32.05 -13.42
C MET A 226 -8.08 31.63 -12.19
N ARG A 227 -7.96 32.51 -11.20
CA ARG A 227 -7.29 32.24 -9.91
C ARG A 227 -7.95 31.08 -9.17
N LEU A 228 -9.28 31.01 -9.16
CA LEU A 228 -10.01 29.88 -8.58
C LEU A 228 -9.70 28.58 -9.30
N GLN A 229 -9.62 28.58 -10.63
CA GLN A 229 -9.24 27.39 -11.40
C GLN A 229 -7.78 26.98 -11.16
N GLU A 230 -6.85 27.93 -11.02
CA GLU A 230 -5.47 27.64 -10.62
C GLU A 230 -5.42 26.96 -9.25
N TRP A 231 -6.24 27.41 -8.31
CA TRP A 231 -6.39 26.78 -6.99
C TRP A 231 -6.86 25.33 -7.07
N VAL A 232 -7.85 25.06 -7.92
CA VAL A 232 -8.31 23.68 -8.17
C VAL A 232 -7.18 22.84 -8.76
N GLY A 233 -6.46 23.35 -9.76
CA GLY A 233 -5.29 22.69 -10.33
C GLY A 233 -4.21 22.40 -9.30
N TYR A 234 -3.94 23.34 -8.39
CA TYR A 234 -3.00 23.16 -7.30
C TYR A 234 -3.46 22.08 -6.31
N CYS A 235 -4.77 21.98 -6.06
CA CYS A 235 -5.34 20.95 -5.20
C CYS A 235 -5.02 19.52 -5.66
N LEU A 236 -4.93 19.30 -6.97
CA LEU A 236 -4.64 17.99 -7.56
C LEU A 236 -3.24 17.45 -7.21
N LEU A 237 -2.30 18.33 -6.84
CA LEU A 237 -0.89 17.95 -6.69
C LEU A 237 -0.58 17.51 -5.25
N PRO A 238 0.01 16.33 -5.03
CA PRO A 238 0.37 15.84 -3.69
C PRO A 238 1.65 16.50 -3.14
N LYS A 239 1.78 17.83 -3.30
CA LYS A 239 2.95 18.60 -2.84
C LYS A 239 2.61 20.07 -2.61
N VAL A 240 3.25 20.69 -1.63
CA VAL A 240 3.33 22.15 -1.50
C VAL A 240 4.48 22.67 -2.37
N ILE A 241 4.17 23.44 -3.41
CA ILE A 241 5.16 23.84 -4.43
C ILE A 241 5.78 25.19 -4.09
N GLY A 242 7.09 25.20 -3.83
CA GLY A 242 7.91 26.41 -3.77
C GLY A 242 7.33 27.51 -2.88
N THR A 243 6.92 28.62 -3.50
CA THR A 243 6.36 29.81 -2.82
C THR A 243 4.84 29.73 -2.62
N LEU A 244 4.15 28.71 -3.14
CA LEU A 244 2.69 28.50 -3.04
C LEU A 244 2.25 27.91 -1.70
N GLN A 245 2.96 28.27 -0.63
CA GLN A 245 2.64 28.00 0.76
C GLN A 245 1.46 28.90 1.18
N LYS A 246 0.29 28.68 0.57
CA LYS A 246 -0.95 29.45 0.74
C LYS A 246 -2.12 28.54 1.10
N SER A 247 -3.16 29.15 1.62
CA SER A 247 -4.49 28.60 1.88
C SER A 247 -5.53 29.52 1.26
N LEU A 248 -6.68 28.96 0.87
CA LEU A 248 -7.78 29.70 0.23
C LEU A 248 -8.92 29.91 1.23
N PHE A 249 -9.36 31.15 1.38
CA PHE A 249 -10.40 31.54 2.32
C PHE A 249 -11.52 32.29 1.62
N PHE A 250 -12.68 31.65 1.48
CA PHE A 250 -13.88 32.32 0.99
C PHE A 250 -14.55 33.10 2.13
N ILE A 251 -14.43 34.43 2.12
CA ILE A 251 -14.96 35.30 3.19
C ILE A 251 -16.19 36.08 2.72
N GLY A 252 -17.19 36.15 3.58
CA GLY A 252 -18.40 36.96 3.40
C GLY A 252 -19.67 36.17 3.65
N GLU A 253 -20.79 36.87 3.64
CA GLU A 253 -22.09 36.33 4.05
C GLU A 253 -22.57 35.15 3.18
N GLY A 254 -23.57 34.43 3.68
CA GLY A 254 -24.12 33.22 3.06
C GLY A 254 -24.77 33.44 1.69
N SER A 255 -25.20 32.34 1.06
CA SER A 255 -25.92 32.31 -0.22
C SER A 255 -25.14 32.81 -1.47
N ASN A 256 -23.81 32.73 -1.44
CA ASN A 256 -22.92 33.22 -2.51
C ASN A 256 -22.20 32.11 -3.29
N GLY A 257 -22.63 30.85 -3.16
CA GLY A 257 -22.01 29.72 -3.89
C GLY A 257 -20.70 29.18 -3.32
N LYS A 258 -20.21 29.69 -2.18
CA LYS A 258 -18.97 29.25 -1.52
C LYS A 258 -18.98 27.75 -1.19
N SER A 259 -20.04 27.30 -0.50
CA SER A 259 -20.20 25.89 -0.13
C SER A 259 -20.31 25.01 -1.37
N VAL A 260 -21.08 25.44 -2.38
CA VAL A 260 -21.20 24.72 -3.66
C VAL A 260 -19.84 24.57 -4.34
N PHE A 261 -19.02 25.63 -4.38
CA PHE A 261 -17.66 25.56 -4.92
C PHE A 261 -16.82 24.53 -4.14
N LEU A 262 -16.71 24.70 -2.82
CA LEU A 262 -15.87 23.87 -1.95
C LEU A 262 -16.30 22.39 -1.96
N GLU A 263 -17.60 22.11 -1.90
CA GLU A 263 -18.16 20.75 -1.97
C GLU A 263 -17.94 20.11 -3.33
N THR A 264 -18.03 20.89 -4.41
CA THR A 264 -17.70 20.39 -5.76
C THR A 264 -16.23 19.99 -5.85
N ILE A 265 -15.32 20.83 -5.34
CA ILE A 265 -13.89 20.50 -5.33
C ILE A 265 -13.61 19.28 -4.46
N ALA A 266 -14.21 19.21 -3.26
CA ALA A 266 -14.10 18.04 -2.39
C ALA A 266 -14.53 16.75 -3.12
N SER A 267 -15.65 16.80 -3.84
CA SER A 267 -16.20 15.66 -4.59
C SER A 267 -15.31 15.24 -5.77
N VAL A 268 -14.70 16.20 -6.47
CA VAL A 268 -13.78 15.93 -7.59
C VAL A 268 -12.45 15.37 -7.09
N LEU A 269 -11.95 15.86 -5.96
CA LEU A 269 -10.70 15.38 -5.39
C LEU A 269 -10.87 13.97 -4.80
N ASP A 270 -12.01 13.70 -4.14
CA ASP A 270 -12.37 12.47 -3.40
C ASP A 270 -11.41 12.10 -2.24
N ASN A 271 -10.17 12.59 -2.29
CA ASN A 271 -9.15 12.44 -1.28
C ASN A 271 -8.98 13.73 -0.45
N VAL A 272 -10.02 14.06 0.31
CA VAL A 272 -10.03 15.23 1.21
C VAL A 272 -10.22 14.86 2.67
N SER A 273 -9.97 15.82 3.55
CA SER A 273 -10.38 15.83 4.96
C SER A 273 -11.28 17.03 5.25
N HIS A 274 -11.94 17.04 6.40
CA HIS A 274 -12.93 18.06 6.78
C HIS A 274 -12.67 18.66 8.17
N LEU A 275 -11.41 18.71 8.59
CA LEU A 275 -11.05 19.21 9.91
C LEU A 275 -11.41 20.70 10.03
N GLU A 276 -12.06 21.04 11.13
CA GLU A 276 -12.25 22.43 11.53
C GLU A 276 -10.91 23.09 11.88
N LEU A 277 -10.86 24.43 11.90
CA LEU A 277 -9.65 25.15 12.26
C LEU A 277 -9.07 24.71 13.62
N SER A 278 -9.91 24.50 14.65
CA SER A 278 -9.40 24.05 15.95
C SER A 278 -8.87 22.62 15.94
N GLU A 279 -9.42 21.75 15.09
CA GLU A 279 -9.00 20.35 14.99
C GLU A 279 -7.65 20.21 14.28
N LEU A 280 -7.29 21.15 13.40
CA LEU A 280 -5.95 21.23 12.81
C LEU A 280 -4.83 21.35 13.85
N PHE A 281 -5.16 21.68 15.10
CA PHE A 281 -4.19 21.85 16.18
C PHE A 281 -4.24 20.75 17.24
N ASP A 282 -5.12 19.76 17.06
CA ASP A 282 -5.23 18.58 17.90
C ASP A 282 -4.35 17.44 17.37
N ARG A 283 -3.56 16.83 18.26
CA ARG A 283 -2.55 15.82 17.93
C ARG A 283 -3.12 14.51 17.37
N PHE A 284 -4.37 14.17 17.66
CA PHE A 284 -5.02 12.98 17.11
C PHE A 284 -5.72 13.31 15.79
N LYS A 285 -6.41 14.45 15.73
CA LYS A 285 -7.18 14.87 14.54
C LYS A 285 -6.30 15.26 13.37
N ILE A 286 -5.18 15.92 13.61
CA ILE A 286 -4.27 16.32 12.53
C ILE A 286 -3.74 15.13 11.71
N ALA A 287 -3.73 13.91 12.28
CA ALA A 287 -3.39 12.68 11.57
C ALA A 287 -4.31 12.43 10.36
N GLU A 288 -5.53 12.97 10.34
CA GLU A 288 -6.47 12.87 9.22
C GLU A 288 -6.00 13.63 7.97
N LEU A 289 -5.02 14.54 8.09
CA LEU A 289 -4.39 15.21 6.94
C LEU A 289 -3.37 14.34 6.22
N GLU A 290 -2.91 13.24 6.83
CA GLU A 290 -1.88 12.38 6.23
C GLU A 290 -2.37 11.83 4.90
N GLY A 291 -1.66 12.14 3.82
CA GLY A 291 -1.98 11.67 2.46
C GLY A 291 -3.15 12.40 1.78
N LYS A 292 -3.73 13.45 2.38
CA LYS A 292 -4.89 14.18 1.81
C LYS A 292 -4.47 15.29 0.86
N LEU A 293 -5.19 15.44 -0.26
CA LEU A 293 -4.96 16.51 -1.25
C LEU A 293 -5.44 17.87 -0.76
N ALA A 294 -6.57 17.92 -0.06
CA ALA A 294 -7.12 19.13 0.51
C ALA A 294 -7.81 18.88 1.85
N ASN A 295 -7.86 19.91 2.68
CA ASN A 295 -8.75 19.99 3.82
C ASN A 295 -9.82 21.04 3.51
N VAL A 296 -11.07 20.60 3.40
CA VAL A 296 -12.21 21.44 3.02
C VAL A 296 -13.15 21.58 4.20
N CYS A 297 -13.29 22.79 4.73
CA CYS A 297 -14.23 23.08 5.82
C CYS A 297 -15.09 24.28 5.45
N THR A 298 -16.40 24.08 5.46
CA THR A 298 -17.38 25.14 5.22
C THR A 298 -17.84 25.73 6.55
N ASP A 299 -18.11 27.03 6.57
CA ASP A 299 -18.68 27.77 7.70
C ASP A 299 -17.84 27.70 8.98
N VAL A 300 -16.53 27.94 8.82
CA VAL A 300 -15.57 27.96 9.92
C VAL A 300 -15.95 29.03 10.95
N GLU A 301 -15.99 28.63 12.22
CA GLU A 301 -16.23 29.52 13.34
C GLU A 301 -15.10 30.56 13.48
N THR A 302 -15.43 31.84 13.42
CA THR A 302 -14.47 32.95 13.47
C THR A 302 -14.22 33.48 14.89
N SER A 303 -14.89 32.92 15.90
CA SER A 303 -14.75 33.36 17.30
C SER A 303 -13.39 33.00 17.90
N LYS A 304 -12.71 31.99 17.33
CA LYS A 304 -11.43 31.48 17.82
C LYS A 304 -10.26 32.19 17.14
N VAL A 305 -9.22 32.47 17.93
CA VAL A 305 -7.97 33.03 17.41
C VAL A 305 -7.17 31.95 16.71
N MET A 306 -6.71 32.22 15.51
CA MET A 306 -5.86 31.33 14.74
C MET A 306 -4.49 31.14 15.41
N ASP A 307 -4.08 29.88 15.57
CA ASP A 307 -2.80 29.51 16.15
C ASP A 307 -1.64 29.80 15.18
N ALA A 308 -0.49 30.25 15.70
CA ALA A 308 0.71 30.51 14.90
C ALA A 308 1.22 29.25 14.19
N ARG A 309 0.89 28.05 14.69
CA ARG A 309 1.16 26.75 14.05
C ARG A 309 0.51 26.62 12.67
N PHE A 310 -0.54 27.38 12.36
CA PHE A 310 -1.21 27.36 11.05
C PHE A 310 -0.24 27.55 9.89
N LYS A 311 0.76 28.44 10.04
CA LYS A 311 1.77 28.69 9.00
C LYS A 311 2.58 27.44 8.64
N LYS A 312 2.83 26.57 9.63
CA LYS A 312 3.61 25.34 9.46
C LYS A 312 2.82 24.33 8.64
N ILE A 313 1.53 24.18 8.96
CA ILE A 313 0.60 23.30 8.26
C ILE A 313 0.48 23.73 6.79
N VAL A 314 0.19 25.01 6.54
CA VAL A 314 0.05 25.55 5.17
C VAL A 314 1.37 25.50 4.38
N ALA A 315 2.52 25.53 5.06
CA ALA A 315 3.83 25.41 4.42
C ALA A 315 4.24 23.95 4.14
N GLY A 316 3.48 22.96 4.61
CA GLY A 316 3.82 21.55 4.52
C GLY A 316 5.01 21.14 5.41
N GLU A 317 5.26 21.89 6.49
CA GLU A 317 6.29 21.51 7.46
C GLU A 317 5.88 20.23 8.22
N PRO A 318 6.84 19.45 8.75
CA PRO A 318 6.55 18.26 9.55
C PRO A 318 5.58 18.54 10.71
N GLN A 319 4.57 17.68 10.84
CA GLN A 319 3.59 17.67 11.92
C GLN A 319 3.75 16.39 12.75
N SER A 320 3.67 16.54 14.06
CA SER A 320 3.63 15.40 14.99
C SER A 320 2.17 15.03 15.26
N ALA A 321 1.86 13.75 15.11
CA ALA A 321 0.52 13.22 15.32
C ALA A 321 0.54 11.92 16.14
N GLU A 322 -0.60 11.61 16.74
CA GLU A 322 -0.81 10.42 17.55
C GLU A 322 -1.98 9.60 16.98
N ARG A 323 -1.85 8.27 17.01
CA ARG A 323 -2.94 7.33 16.74
C ARG A 323 -3.23 6.54 18.00
N LYS A 324 -4.50 6.20 18.24
CA LYS A 324 -4.87 5.39 19.41
C LYS A 324 -4.07 4.08 19.40
N PHE A 325 -3.42 3.78 20.52
CA PHE A 325 -2.65 2.55 20.74
C PHE A 325 -1.44 2.34 19.81
N LYS A 326 -0.93 3.41 19.17
CA LYS A 326 0.31 3.37 18.38
C LYS A 326 1.27 4.45 18.88
N ASP A 327 2.54 4.29 18.56
CA ASP A 327 3.55 5.31 18.86
C ASP A 327 3.24 6.61 18.09
N PRO A 328 3.59 7.79 18.65
CA PRO A 328 3.55 9.04 17.91
C PRO A 328 4.39 8.96 16.64
N PHE A 329 3.96 9.65 15.60
CA PHE A 329 4.65 9.69 14.32
C PHE A 329 4.72 11.12 13.78
N GLU A 330 5.64 11.34 12.85
CA GLU A 330 5.75 12.60 12.12
C GLU A 330 5.37 12.38 10.66
N PHE A 331 4.67 13.34 10.07
CA PHE A 331 4.35 13.35 8.64
C PHE A 331 4.40 14.78 8.10
N GLN A 332 4.58 14.93 6.79
CA GLN A 332 4.46 16.22 6.11
C GLN A 332 3.14 16.24 5.35
N SER A 333 2.25 17.17 5.70
CA SER A 333 1.00 17.35 4.97
C SER A 333 1.24 18.13 3.69
N PHE A 334 0.62 17.68 2.60
CA PHE A 334 0.48 18.46 1.36
C PHE A 334 -0.97 18.88 1.11
N ALA A 335 -1.84 18.75 2.12
CA ALA A 335 -3.23 19.14 2.00
C ALA A 335 -3.33 20.66 1.83
N LYS A 336 -3.97 21.11 0.75
CA LYS A 336 -4.30 22.53 0.58
C LYS A 336 -5.49 22.84 1.49
N ILE A 337 -5.36 23.87 2.32
CA ILE A 337 -6.42 24.27 3.25
C ILE A 337 -7.37 25.21 2.52
N LEU A 338 -8.63 24.80 2.38
CA LEU A 338 -9.70 25.54 1.72
C LEU A 338 -10.85 25.76 2.71
N PHE A 339 -11.06 27.00 3.16
CA PHE A 339 -12.09 27.34 4.14
C PHE A 339 -13.11 28.32 3.59
N SER A 340 -14.35 28.22 4.05
CA SER A 340 -15.29 29.34 3.99
C SER A 340 -15.62 29.85 5.39
N ALA A 341 -15.81 31.16 5.53
CA ALA A 341 -16.19 31.81 6.77
C ALA A 341 -16.98 33.08 6.49
N ASN A 342 -17.80 33.53 7.44
CA ASN A 342 -18.53 34.78 7.31
C ASN A 342 -17.62 36.02 7.46
N ASP A 343 -16.57 35.91 8.27
CA ASP A 343 -15.60 36.98 8.53
C ASP A 343 -14.17 36.39 8.60
N PHE A 344 -13.16 37.26 8.57
CA PHE A 344 -11.77 36.84 8.73
C PHE A 344 -11.51 36.34 10.16
N ILE A 345 -10.77 35.24 10.27
CA ILE A 345 -10.46 34.63 11.56
C ILE A 345 -9.38 35.46 12.28
N PRO A 346 -9.63 35.96 13.50
CA PRO A 346 -8.67 36.77 14.23
C PRO A 346 -7.33 36.05 14.44
N THR A 347 -6.22 36.77 14.33
CA THR A 347 -4.87 36.24 14.59
C THR A 347 -4.08 37.19 15.51
N LYS A 348 -3.18 36.63 16.33
CA LYS A 348 -2.20 37.40 17.09
C LYS A 348 -0.93 37.70 16.28
N ASP A 349 -0.65 36.93 15.24
CA ASP A 349 0.53 37.08 14.39
C ASP A 349 0.22 38.05 13.24
N ARG A 350 0.83 39.24 13.28
CA ARG A 350 0.64 40.30 12.28
C ARG A 350 1.80 40.39 11.28
N THR A 351 2.65 39.38 11.22
CA THR A 351 3.83 39.39 10.33
C THR A 351 3.42 39.18 8.88
N HIS A 352 4.18 39.75 7.94
CA HIS A 352 4.01 39.48 6.50
C HIS A 352 4.08 37.97 6.18
N GLY A 353 4.93 37.23 6.91
CA GLY A 353 5.04 35.77 6.77
C GLY A 353 3.76 35.00 7.13
N PHE A 354 2.91 35.55 8.00
CA PHE A 354 1.58 35.02 8.29
C PHE A 354 0.59 35.39 7.19
N TYR A 355 0.44 36.67 6.87
CA TYR A 355 -0.55 37.12 5.88
C TYR A 355 -0.32 36.56 4.48
N ARG A 356 0.94 36.31 4.08
CA ARG A 356 1.22 35.67 2.78
C ARG A 356 0.70 34.23 2.66
N ARG A 357 0.22 33.62 3.75
CA ARG A 357 -0.41 32.29 3.76
C ARG A 357 -1.87 32.31 3.33
N PHE A 358 -2.47 33.47 3.12
CA PHE A 358 -3.88 33.60 2.78
C PHE A 358 -4.01 34.10 1.35
N ASP A 359 -4.91 33.47 0.62
CA ASP A 359 -5.55 33.96 -0.60
C ASP A 359 -7.04 34.05 -0.26
N ILE A 360 -7.65 35.22 -0.40
CA ILE A 360 -8.98 35.55 0.12
C ILE A 360 -9.90 35.92 -1.02
#